data_AF-A0AAX4K0Z7-F1
#
_entry.id   AF-A0AAX4K0Z7-F1
#
_cell.length_a   1.000
_cell.length_b   1.000
_cell.length_c   1.000
_cell.angle_alpha   90.00
_cell.angle_beta   90.00
_cell.angle_gamma   90.00
#
_symmetry.space_group_name_H-M   'P 1'
#
loop_
_entity.id
_entity.type
_entity.pdbx_description
1 polymer ?
#
loop_
_entity_poly.entity_id
_entity_poly.type
_entity_poly.pdbx_seq_one_letter_code
_entity_poly.pdbx_strand_id
1 'polypeptide(L)'
;MSSRPSTSSSSNIHPGGGYQQSATPSIPPALHQLANPSPILIDSQLPNYLLPNILDLLKDSSKYVIKKKKHQEDVLVKEGLLPRPPNPSNSNSKGKNKQKDSHGDNALGEEEEEEEEEDEGTNKLIQVELQKRIERIGLMVGGYIAEKLTLARPPLASHLDIIKFICKDLFLYVYSKQIDNLRTNHRGIFVLQSHSFPPLIPLSSYKGSSNDIEIAKSHLLFPQALIQGALVRLGMNSVVIAESSGLPQCTFQIRTIKQSTPNPSTPSTSTNTPNTANPSQQGTIRAGPGTSATAGAGAGAVEGLRGSTGLGIAQSGI
;
A
#
# COMPACT_ATOMS: atom_id res chain seq x y z
N MET A 1 -25.63 -35.44 -19.29
CA MET A 1 -26.02 -34.66 -20.49
C MET A 1 -25.03 -33.53 -20.63
N SER A 2 -24.19 -33.62 -21.65
CA SER A 2 -23.04 -32.74 -21.92
C SER A 2 -23.49 -31.45 -22.61
N SER A 3 -22.90 -30.31 -22.24
CA SER A 3 -22.95 -29.08 -23.03
C SER A 3 -21.59 -28.40 -23.01
N ARG A 4 -20.79 -28.71 -24.04
CA ARG A 4 -19.64 -27.89 -24.45
C ARG A 4 -20.16 -26.66 -25.21
N PRO A 5 -19.54 -25.47 -25.09
CA PRO A 5 -19.74 -24.41 -26.06
C PRO A 5 -18.84 -24.64 -27.28
N SER A 6 -19.46 -24.62 -28.46
CA SER A 6 -18.83 -24.74 -29.77
C SER A 6 -18.13 -23.43 -30.14
N THR A 7 -16.83 -23.49 -30.45
CA THR A 7 -16.13 -22.41 -31.15
C THR A 7 -16.33 -22.60 -32.65
N SER A 8 -17.27 -21.88 -33.26
CA SER A 8 -17.39 -21.78 -34.72
C SER A 8 -16.89 -20.41 -35.16
N SER A 9 -15.64 -20.38 -35.60
CA SER A 9 -15.07 -19.30 -36.41
C SER A 9 -15.65 -19.40 -37.82
N SER A 10 -16.56 -18.49 -38.18
CA SER A 10 -17.07 -18.37 -39.54
C SER A 10 -16.01 -17.72 -40.43
N SER A 11 -15.40 -18.52 -41.31
CA SER A 11 -14.57 -18.03 -42.41
C SER A 11 -15.48 -17.56 -43.56
N ASN A 12 -15.56 -16.25 -43.77
CA ASN A 12 -16.11 -15.65 -44.98
C ASN A 12 -15.22 -16.03 -46.17
N ILE A 13 -15.79 -16.74 -47.14
CA ILE A 13 -15.19 -16.98 -48.46
C ILE A 13 -15.66 -15.86 -49.38
N HIS A 14 -14.74 -14.99 -49.79
CA HIS A 14 -14.91 -14.11 -50.94
C HIS A 14 -13.75 -14.34 -51.92
N PRO A 15 -14.02 -14.51 -53.23
CA PRO A 15 -12.98 -14.76 -54.20
C PRO A 15 -12.49 -13.41 -54.77
N GLY A 16 -11.24 -13.05 -54.52
CA GLY A 16 -10.61 -11.92 -55.21
C GLY A 16 -9.53 -11.21 -54.40
N GLY A 17 -8.27 -11.46 -54.74
CA GLY A 17 -7.16 -10.49 -54.71
C GLY A 17 -6.68 -9.96 -53.36
N GLY A 18 -5.50 -10.41 -52.94
CA GLY A 18 -4.66 -9.70 -51.96
C GLY A 18 -4.21 -10.60 -50.81
N TYR A 19 -3.00 -11.16 -50.92
CA TYR A 19 -2.34 -11.85 -49.81
C TYR A 19 -2.03 -10.86 -48.68
N GLN A 20 -2.93 -10.70 -47.71
CA GLN A 20 -2.53 -10.29 -46.37
C GLN A 20 -2.13 -11.54 -45.61
N GLN A 21 -0.81 -11.71 -45.45
CA GLN A 21 -0.22 -12.72 -44.58
C GLN A 21 -0.78 -12.52 -43.16
N SER A 22 -1.62 -13.44 -42.72
CA SER A 22 -1.94 -13.60 -41.30
C SER A 22 -0.62 -13.90 -40.58
N ALA A 23 -0.12 -12.95 -39.80
CA ALA A 23 1.08 -13.14 -39.00
C ALA A 23 0.91 -14.40 -38.15
N THR A 24 1.72 -15.42 -38.42
CA THR A 24 1.83 -16.61 -37.58
C THR A 24 2.19 -16.16 -36.16
N PRO A 25 1.62 -16.75 -35.10
CA PRO A 25 2.06 -16.44 -33.74
C PRO A 25 3.57 -16.69 -33.65
N SER A 26 4.31 -15.64 -33.33
CA SER A 26 5.78 -15.60 -33.25
C SER A 26 6.38 -16.64 -32.28
N ILE A 27 5.52 -17.21 -31.41
CA ILE A 27 5.92 -18.13 -30.35
C ILE A 27 5.19 -19.47 -30.55
N PRO A 28 5.92 -20.59 -30.63
CA PRO A 28 5.35 -21.93 -30.66
C PRO A 28 4.34 -22.17 -29.53
N PRO A 29 3.18 -22.83 -29.80
CA PRO A 29 2.16 -23.10 -28.78
C PRO A 29 2.70 -23.86 -27.55
N ALA A 30 3.69 -24.73 -27.74
CA ALA A 30 4.35 -25.45 -26.64
C ALA A 30 5.12 -24.51 -25.69
N LEU A 31 5.77 -23.46 -26.22
CA LEU A 31 6.42 -22.43 -25.40
C LEU A 31 5.38 -21.55 -24.68
N HIS A 32 4.23 -21.31 -25.32
CA HIS A 32 3.13 -20.60 -24.68
C HIS A 32 2.50 -21.40 -23.52
N GLN A 33 2.41 -22.73 -23.64
CA GLN A 33 1.96 -23.63 -22.58
C GLN A 33 2.94 -23.72 -21.40
N LEU A 34 4.26 -23.64 -21.67
CA LEU A 34 5.27 -23.56 -20.61
C LEU A 34 5.18 -22.24 -19.84
N ALA A 35 4.88 -21.14 -20.52
CA ALA A 35 4.68 -19.83 -19.89
C ALA A 35 3.39 -19.75 -19.06
N ASN A 36 2.34 -20.49 -19.47
CA ASN A 36 1.04 -20.54 -18.80
C ASN A 36 0.68 -21.99 -18.45
N PRO A 37 1.28 -22.57 -17.39
CA PRO A 37 0.94 -23.92 -16.98
C PRO A 37 -0.55 -24.01 -16.62
N SER A 38 -1.14 -25.18 -16.85
CA SER A 38 -2.54 -25.43 -16.48
C SER A 38 -2.74 -25.16 -14.99
N PRO A 39 -3.78 -24.42 -14.60
CA PRO A 39 -3.98 -24.05 -13.20
C PRO A 39 -4.22 -25.32 -12.37
N ILE A 40 -3.42 -25.47 -11.30
CA ILE A 40 -3.63 -26.51 -10.30
C ILE A 40 -4.84 -26.07 -9.47
N LEU A 41 -5.89 -26.90 -9.47
CA LEU A 41 -7.08 -26.66 -8.67
C LEU A 41 -6.85 -27.19 -7.25
N ILE A 42 -7.17 -26.37 -6.26
CA ILE A 42 -7.15 -26.74 -4.84
C ILE A 42 -8.57 -26.60 -4.27
N ASP A 43 -8.84 -27.28 -3.16
CA ASP A 43 -10.10 -27.10 -2.44
C ASP A 43 -10.23 -25.66 -1.95
N SER A 44 -11.39 -25.05 -2.20
CA SER A 44 -11.76 -23.71 -1.71
C SER A 44 -11.60 -23.52 -0.20
N GLN A 45 -11.72 -24.59 0.60
CA GLN A 45 -11.62 -24.55 2.05
C GLN A 45 -10.18 -24.69 2.56
N LEU A 46 -9.23 -25.12 1.71
CA LEU A 46 -7.84 -25.34 2.12
C LEU A 46 -7.19 -24.11 2.80
N PRO A 47 -7.37 -22.87 2.30
CA PRO A 47 -6.83 -21.68 2.97
C PRO A 47 -7.33 -21.49 4.39
N ASN A 48 -8.58 -21.89 4.69
CA ASN A 48 -9.17 -21.74 6.03
C ASN A 48 -8.46 -22.63 7.07
N TYR A 49 -7.97 -23.81 6.65
CA TYR A 49 -7.20 -24.71 7.53
C TYR A 49 -5.74 -24.29 7.65
N LEU A 50 -5.14 -23.81 6.56
CA LEU A 50 -3.71 -23.52 6.52
C LEU A 50 -3.36 -22.17 7.14
N LEU A 51 -4.21 -21.15 6.94
CA LEU A 51 -3.92 -19.77 7.35
C LEU A 51 -3.70 -19.62 8.87
N PRO A 52 -4.52 -20.22 9.76
CA PRO A 52 -4.27 -20.15 11.21
C PRO A 52 -2.91 -20.76 11.58
N ASN A 53 -2.58 -21.93 11.04
CA ASN A 53 -1.30 -22.61 11.29
C ASN A 53 -0.10 -21.78 10.81
N ILE A 54 -0.22 -21.10 9.67
CA ILE A 54 0.82 -20.20 9.18
C ILE A 54 0.99 -19.00 10.11
N LEU A 55 -0.11 -18.39 10.57
CA LEU A 55 -0.05 -17.24 11.48
C LEU A 55 0.58 -17.61 12.81
N ASP A 56 0.25 -18.78 13.37
CA ASP A 56 0.85 -19.29 14.61
C ASP A 56 2.34 -19.58 14.43
N LEU A 57 2.73 -20.24 13.33
CA LEU A 57 4.14 -20.48 13.01
C LEU A 57 4.93 -19.17 12.86
N LEU A 58 4.37 -18.17 12.18
CA LEU A 58 5.00 -16.87 12.04
C LEU A 58 5.10 -16.15 13.38
N LYS A 59 4.08 -16.27 14.24
CA LYS A 59 4.09 -15.70 15.60
C LYS A 59 5.19 -16.32 16.45
N ASP A 60 5.35 -17.65 16.43
CA ASP A 60 6.41 -18.34 17.16
C ASP A 60 7.80 -18.01 16.63
N SER A 61 7.94 -17.87 15.31
CA SER A 61 9.18 -17.41 14.70
C SER A 61 9.50 -15.95 15.07
N SER A 62 8.50 -15.09 15.19
CA SER A 62 8.67 -13.71 15.68
C SER A 62 9.08 -13.68 17.15
N LYS A 63 8.45 -14.49 18.01
CA LYS A 63 8.86 -14.67 19.42
C LYS A 63 10.33 -15.06 19.53
N TYR A 64 10.77 -16.03 18.73
CA TYR A 64 12.17 -16.45 18.73
C TYR A 64 13.13 -15.31 18.36
N VAL A 65 12.78 -14.50 17.35
CA VAL A 65 13.63 -13.37 16.94
C VAL A 65 13.65 -12.26 17.99
N ILE A 66 12.53 -11.95 18.63
CA ILE A 66 12.50 -10.98 19.74
C ILE A 66 13.33 -11.48 20.92
N LYS A 67 13.18 -12.76 21.30
CA LYS A 67 13.98 -13.38 22.37
C LYS A 67 15.47 -13.33 22.06
N LYS A 68 15.86 -13.66 20.82
CA LYS A 68 17.25 -13.58 20.37
C LYS A 68 17.77 -12.14 20.42
N LYS A 69 16.96 -11.17 20.03
CA LYS A 69 17.31 -9.74 20.07
C LYS A 69 17.47 -9.23 21.52
N LYS A 70 16.54 -9.55 22.42
CA LYS A 70 16.63 -9.22 23.86
C LYS A 70 17.91 -9.81 24.46
N HIS A 71 18.20 -11.09 24.16
CA HIS A 71 19.44 -11.72 24.61
C HIS A 71 20.72 -11.02 24.08
N GLN A 72 20.74 -10.60 22.82
CA GLN A 72 21.87 -9.85 22.26
C GLN A 72 22.03 -8.48 22.93
N GLU A 73 20.93 -7.79 23.21
CA GLU A 73 20.91 -6.52 23.92
C GLU A 73 21.41 -6.68 25.36
N ASP A 74 20.97 -7.71 26.08
CA ASP A 74 21.42 -8.02 27.45
C ASP A 74 22.93 -8.29 27.50
N VAL A 75 23.47 -8.98 26.50
CA VAL A 75 24.92 -9.21 26.37
C VAL A 75 25.64 -7.88 26.18
N LEU A 76 25.15 -7.01 25.29
CA LEU A 76 25.77 -5.69 25.07
C LEU A 76 25.68 -4.78 26.30
N VAL A 77 24.60 -4.86 27.08
CA VAL A 77 24.46 -4.13 28.35
C VAL A 77 25.45 -4.66 29.38
N LYS A 78 25.64 -5.98 29.48
CA LYS A 78 26.63 -6.58 30.39
C LYS A 78 28.07 -6.20 30.06
N GLU A 79 28.38 -6.08 28.77
CA GLU A 79 29.69 -5.61 28.30
C GLU A 79 29.83 -4.07 28.39
N GLY A 80 28.78 -3.35 28.81
CA GLY A 80 28.80 -1.89 28.98
C GLY A 80 28.72 -1.10 27.67
N LEU A 81 28.36 -1.73 26.55
CA LEU A 81 28.23 -1.08 25.24
C LEU A 81 26.87 -0.38 25.06
N LEU A 82 25.86 -0.74 25.85
CA LEU A 82 24.55 -0.13 25.85
C LEU A 82 24.18 0.38 27.25
N PRO A 83 23.50 1.54 27.34
CA PRO A 83 22.94 1.99 28.61
C PRO A 83 21.87 1.01 29.09
N ARG A 84 21.86 0.71 30.39
CA ARG A 84 20.80 -0.08 31.00
C ARG A 84 19.46 0.64 30.77
N PRO A 85 18.40 -0.06 30.35
CA PRO A 85 17.08 0.56 30.24
C PRO A 85 16.71 1.21 31.58
N PRO A 86 16.05 2.39 31.55
CA PRO A 86 15.65 3.07 32.77
C PRO A 86 14.69 2.19 33.55
N ASN A 87 15.02 1.90 34.81
CA ASN A 87 14.08 1.30 35.75
C ASN A 87 12.90 2.28 35.93
N PRO A 88 11.63 1.83 35.86
CA PRO A 88 10.48 2.68 36.14
C PRO A 88 10.50 3.26 37.58
N SER A 89 11.30 2.68 38.48
CA SER A 89 11.44 3.12 39.88
C SER A 89 12.33 4.35 40.14
N ASN A 90 12.84 5.09 39.13
CA ASN A 90 13.75 6.22 39.43
C ASN A 90 13.54 7.53 38.65
N SER A 91 12.28 7.90 38.37
CA SER A 91 11.94 9.23 37.88
C SER A 91 11.20 10.09 38.91
N ASN A 92 11.66 10.15 40.16
CA ASN A 92 11.54 11.34 41.03
C ASN A 92 12.14 11.11 42.43
N SER A 93 13.44 11.42 42.60
CA SER A 93 13.96 11.71 43.94
C SER A 93 14.90 12.91 43.91
N LYS A 94 14.33 14.10 43.65
CA LYS A 94 15.01 15.36 43.99
C LYS A 94 14.91 15.51 45.51
N GLY A 95 16.05 15.33 46.16
CA GLY A 95 16.29 15.24 47.60
C GLY A 95 15.27 15.83 48.58
N LYS A 96 14.89 15.02 49.57
CA LYS A 96 14.79 15.45 50.97
C LYS A 96 14.95 14.25 51.89
N ASN A 97 16.02 14.32 52.67
CA ASN A 97 16.38 13.39 53.73
C ASN A 97 15.26 13.37 54.79
N LYS A 98 14.57 12.25 54.99
CA LYS A 98 13.80 12.00 56.21
C LYS A 98 13.71 10.51 56.50
N GLN A 99 14.55 10.10 57.45
CA GLN A 99 14.54 8.85 58.17
C GLN A 99 13.14 8.58 58.74
N LYS A 100 12.51 7.46 58.37
CA LYS A 100 11.48 6.82 59.19
C LYS A 100 11.29 5.36 58.79
N ASP A 101 11.52 4.50 59.77
CA ASP A 101 11.30 3.08 59.76
C ASP A 101 9.82 2.74 59.57
N SER A 102 9.52 1.80 58.67
CA SER A 102 8.31 0.97 58.75
C SER A 102 8.47 -0.27 57.87
N HIS A 103 8.16 -1.42 58.48
CA HIS A 103 8.26 -2.77 57.95
C HIS A 103 7.58 -2.96 56.59
N GLY A 104 8.23 -3.80 55.78
CA GLY A 104 7.81 -4.18 54.44
C GLY A 104 6.56 -5.06 54.41
N ASP A 105 5.78 -4.83 53.36
CA ASP A 105 4.89 -5.81 52.73
C ASP A 105 4.47 -5.40 51.29
N ASN A 106 5.08 -4.36 50.69
CA ASN A 106 4.71 -3.85 49.36
C ASN A 106 5.64 -4.27 48.20
N ALA A 107 6.69 -5.07 48.44
CA ALA A 107 7.62 -5.45 47.37
C ALA A 107 7.01 -6.43 46.35
N LEU A 108 6.04 -7.25 46.78
CA LEU A 108 5.41 -8.25 45.90
C LEU A 108 4.49 -7.63 44.85
N GLY A 109 3.80 -6.54 45.18
CA GLY A 109 2.92 -5.85 44.22
C GLY A 109 3.69 -5.06 43.16
N GLU A 110 4.86 -4.51 43.50
CA GLU A 110 5.71 -3.77 42.56
C GLU A 110 6.43 -4.72 41.58
N GLU A 111 6.85 -5.90 42.03
CA GLU A 111 7.45 -6.92 41.15
C GLU A 111 6.42 -7.55 40.20
N GLU A 112 5.20 -7.83 40.66
CA GLU A 112 4.11 -8.35 39.81
C GLU A 112 3.66 -7.32 38.76
N GLU A 113 3.56 -6.03 39.12
CA GLU A 113 3.25 -4.94 38.17
C GLU A 113 4.37 -4.72 37.14
N GLU A 114 5.65 -4.78 37.54
CA GLU A 114 6.79 -4.69 36.61
C GLU A 114 6.85 -5.90 35.65
N GLU A 115 6.56 -7.12 36.12
CA GLU A 115 6.50 -8.32 35.27
C GLU A 115 5.34 -8.28 34.26
N GLU A 116 4.15 -7.82 34.66
CA GLU A 116 3.02 -7.65 33.75
C GLU A 116 3.27 -6.59 32.67
N GLU A 117 3.90 -5.46 33.03
CA GLU A 117 4.29 -4.42 32.06
C GLU A 117 5.38 -4.91 31.08
N GLU A 118 6.37 -5.67 31.55
CA GLU A 118 7.40 -6.28 30.70
C GLU A 118 6.80 -7.29 29.71
N ASP A 119 5.84 -8.11 30.15
CA ASP A 119 5.17 -9.09 29.31
C ASP A 119 4.25 -8.42 28.27
N GLU A 120 3.54 -7.35 28.64
CA GLU A 120 2.72 -6.59 27.69
C GLU A 120 3.59 -5.89 26.62
N GLY A 121 4.72 -5.30 27.03
CA GLY A 121 5.70 -4.70 26.13
C GLY A 121 6.29 -5.71 25.15
N THR A 122 6.62 -6.91 25.65
CA THR A 122 7.15 -8.01 24.82
C THR A 122 6.11 -8.50 23.81
N ASN A 123 4.84 -8.64 24.20
CA ASN A 123 3.75 -9.00 23.30
C ASN A 123 3.52 -7.96 22.19
N LYS A 124 3.57 -6.67 22.51
CA LYS A 124 3.50 -5.57 21.52
C LYS A 124 4.64 -5.68 20.51
N LEU A 125 5.87 -5.93 20.96
CA LEU A 125 7.04 -6.11 20.08
C LEU A 125 6.89 -7.33 19.15
N ILE A 126 6.38 -8.44 19.67
CA ILE A 126 6.09 -9.65 18.87
C ILE A 126 5.06 -9.33 17.78
N GLN A 127 4.00 -8.60 18.11
CA GLN A 127 2.95 -8.23 17.16
C GLN A 127 3.47 -7.30 16.05
N VAL A 128 4.32 -6.33 16.40
CA VAL A 128 4.98 -5.45 15.43
C VAL A 128 5.88 -6.24 14.48
N GLU A 129 6.66 -7.20 14.99
CA GLU A 129 7.54 -8.03 14.16
C GLU A 129 6.73 -8.99 13.26
N LEU A 130 5.69 -9.61 13.80
CA LEU A 130 4.74 -10.42 13.04
C LEU A 130 4.12 -9.61 11.89
N GLN A 131 3.65 -8.40 12.18
CA GLN A 131 3.09 -7.50 11.17
C GLN A 131 4.07 -7.21 10.05
N LYS A 132 5.33 -6.84 10.37
CA LYS A 132 6.36 -6.57 9.36
C LYS A 132 6.62 -7.76 8.43
N ARG A 133 6.63 -8.97 8.97
CA ARG A 133 6.86 -10.19 8.20
C ARG A 133 5.72 -10.50 7.25
N ILE A 134 4.49 -10.47 7.77
CA ILE A 134 3.28 -10.67 6.96
C ILE A 134 3.19 -9.60 5.88
N GLU A 135 3.49 -8.35 6.23
CA GLU A 135 3.48 -7.22 5.30
C GLU A 135 4.49 -7.43 4.17
N ARG A 136 5.73 -7.84 4.48
CA ARG A 136 6.73 -8.15 3.44
C ARG A 136 6.24 -9.23 2.47
N ILE A 137 5.65 -10.31 3.01
CA ILE A 137 5.11 -11.41 2.19
C ILE A 137 3.98 -10.88 1.29
N GLY A 138 3.03 -10.14 1.87
CA GLY A 138 1.91 -9.57 1.13
C GLY A 138 2.35 -8.61 0.03
N LEU A 139 3.29 -7.70 0.33
CA LEU A 139 3.84 -6.74 -0.64
C LEU A 139 4.47 -7.46 -1.85
N MET A 140 5.27 -8.50 -1.61
CA MET A 140 5.89 -9.27 -2.68
C MET A 140 4.85 -10.02 -3.52
N VAL A 141 3.96 -10.77 -2.86
CA VAL A 141 2.93 -11.57 -3.54
C VAL A 141 2.00 -10.67 -4.37
N GLY A 142 1.53 -9.56 -3.79
CA GLY A 142 0.67 -8.60 -4.47
C GLY A 142 1.33 -8.00 -5.71
N GLY A 143 2.61 -7.63 -5.61
CA GLY A 143 3.38 -7.12 -6.74
C GLY A 143 3.53 -8.14 -7.86
N TYR A 144 3.92 -9.38 -7.55
CA TYR A 144 4.08 -10.43 -8.56
C TYR A 144 2.77 -10.81 -9.25
N ILE A 145 1.67 -10.89 -8.50
CA ILE A 145 0.35 -11.17 -9.10
C ILE A 145 -0.07 -10.01 -10.01
N ALA A 146 0.16 -8.77 -9.59
CA ALA A 146 -0.15 -7.60 -10.42
C ALA A 146 0.63 -7.60 -11.75
N GLU A 147 1.95 -7.85 -11.72
CA GLU A 147 2.78 -8.00 -12.93
C GLU A 147 2.22 -9.10 -13.84
N LYS A 148 1.95 -10.29 -13.28
CA LYS A 148 1.44 -11.43 -14.05
C LYS A 148 0.11 -11.13 -14.74
N LEU A 149 -0.83 -10.50 -14.02
CA LEU A 149 -2.17 -10.20 -14.54
C LEU A 149 -2.20 -9.03 -15.53
N THR A 150 -1.17 -8.18 -15.54
CA THR A 150 -1.08 -7.02 -16.44
C THR A 150 -0.17 -7.23 -17.64
N LEU A 151 0.57 -8.34 -17.70
CA LEU A 151 1.58 -8.62 -18.72
C LEU A 151 1.06 -8.53 -20.17
N ALA A 152 -0.18 -8.96 -20.42
CA ALA A 152 -0.81 -8.93 -21.74
C ALA A 152 -1.82 -7.77 -21.94
N ARG A 153 -1.83 -6.78 -21.04
CA ARG A 153 -2.79 -5.67 -21.08
C ARG A 153 -2.13 -4.36 -21.52
N PRO A 154 -2.89 -3.47 -22.18
CA PRO A 154 -2.47 -2.08 -22.33
C PRO A 154 -2.17 -1.46 -20.95
N PRO A 155 -1.21 -0.53 -20.86
CA PRO A 155 -0.88 0.15 -19.61
C PRO A 155 -2.10 0.80 -18.95
N LEU A 156 -2.20 0.67 -17.63
CA LEU A 156 -3.24 1.34 -16.84
C LEU A 156 -2.90 2.83 -16.72
N ALA A 157 -3.60 3.67 -17.48
CA ALA A 157 -3.25 5.08 -17.65
C ALA A 157 -3.56 5.97 -16.44
N SER A 158 -4.55 5.60 -15.61
CA SER A 158 -4.99 6.42 -14.48
C SER A 158 -5.00 5.64 -13.16
N HIS A 159 -4.86 6.35 -12.03
CA HIS A 159 -5.02 5.76 -10.69
C HIS A 159 -6.39 5.06 -10.52
N LEU A 160 -7.43 5.59 -11.18
CA LEU A 160 -8.76 4.99 -11.12
C LEU A 160 -8.81 3.65 -11.85
N ASP A 161 -8.11 3.51 -12.97
CA ASP A 161 -8.01 2.24 -13.70
C ASP A 161 -7.20 1.20 -12.93
N ILE A 162 -6.14 1.64 -12.24
CA ILE A 162 -5.39 0.80 -11.29
C ILE A 162 -6.33 0.29 -10.18
N ILE A 163 -7.11 1.16 -9.56
CA ILE A 163 -8.07 0.76 -8.52
C ILE A 163 -9.15 -0.19 -9.07
N LYS A 164 -9.66 0.03 -10.28
CA LYS A 164 -10.61 -0.89 -10.92
C LYS A 164 -10.00 -2.27 -11.17
N PHE A 165 -8.74 -2.32 -11.60
CA PHE A 165 -7.99 -3.56 -11.75
C PHE A 165 -7.88 -4.31 -10.41
N ILE A 166 -7.58 -3.60 -9.31
CA ILE A 166 -7.58 -4.20 -7.97
C ILE A 166 -8.95 -4.77 -7.63
N CYS A 167 -10.02 -3.99 -7.81
CA CYS A 167 -11.38 -4.40 -7.46
C CYS A 167 -11.91 -5.61 -8.24
N LYS A 168 -11.52 -5.76 -9.50
CA LYS A 168 -12.09 -6.76 -10.42
C LYS A 168 -11.17 -7.90 -10.78
N ASP A 169 -9.89 -7.63 -11.04
CA ASP A 169 -8.96 -8.64 -11.53
C ASP A 169 -8.15 -9.24 -10.38
N LEU A 170 -7.49 -8.41 -9.58
CA LEU A 170 -6.68 -8.90 -8.45
C LEU A 170 -7.56 -9.60 -7.42
N PHE A 171 -8.66 -8.96 -6.99
CA PHE A 171 -9.54 -9.52 -5.97
C PHE A 171 -10.19 -10.83 -6.44
N LEU A 172 -10.60 -10.89 -7.71
CA LEU A 172 -11.19 -12.09 -8.29
C LEU A 172 -10.17 -13.21 -8.39
N TYR A 173 -8.92 -12.90 -8.75
CA TYR A 173 -7.85 -13.90 -8.83
C TYR A 173 -7.51 -14.51 -7.46
N VAL A 174 -7.45 -13.69 -6.40
CA VAL A 174 -7.00 -14.13 -5.07
C VAL A 174 -8.13 -14.70 -4.22
N TYR A 175 -9.31 -14.07 -4.27
CA TYR A 175 -10.43 -14.39 -3.37
C TYR A 175 -11.64 -14.97 -4.10
N SER A 176 -11.55 -15.17 -5.43
CA SER A 176 -12.69 -15.61 -6.27
C SER A 176 -13.93 -14.73 -6.10
N LYS A 177 -13.70 -13.44 -5.78
CA LYS A 177 -14.75 -12.45 -5.49
C LYS A 177 -14.30 -11.08 -6.01
N GLN A 178 -15.23 -10.21 -6.41
CA GLN A 178 -14.96 -8.80 -6.68
C GLN A 178 -15.25 -7.93 -5.46
N ILE A 179 -14.66 -6.73 -5.41
CA ILE A 179 -15.03 -5.73 -4.41
C ILE A 179 -16.46 -5.26 -4.66
N ASP A 180 -17.27 -5.21 -3.60
CA ASP A 180 -18.71 -4.91 -3.69
C ASP A 180 -18.95 -3.41 -3.92
N ASN A 181 -18.20 -2.55 -3.23
CA ASN A 181 -18.35 -1.10 -3.33
C ASN A 181 -16.99 -0.40 -3.47
N LEU A 182 -16.91 0.56 -4.40
CA LEU A 182 -15.78 1.47 -4.54
C LEU A 182 -16.28 2.91 -4.40
N ARG A 183 -15.75 3.62 -3.42
CA ARG A 183 -15.95 5.07 -3.25
C ARG A 183 -14.62 5.79 -3.43
N THR A 184 -14.67 7.01 -3.99
CA THR A 184 -13.50 7.86 -4.12
C THR A 184 -13.87 9.32 -3.90
N ASN A 185 -12.93 10.11 -3.39
CA ASN A 185 -13.06 11.57 -3.34
C ASN A 185 -12.42 12.27 -4.56
N HIS A 186 -11.93 11.51 -5.54
CA HIS A 186 -11.15 12.00 -6.71
C HIS A 186 -9.90 12.82 -6.36
N ARG A 187 -9.52 12.89 -5.07
CA ARG A 187 -8.37 13.61 -4.52
C ARG A 187 -7.36 12.65 -3.90
N GLY A 188 -7.31 11.42 -4.39
CA GLY A 188 -6.34 10.42 -3.95
C GLY A 188 -6.74 9.58 -2.73
N ILE A 189 -8.02 9.60 -2.33
CA ILE A 189 -8.56 8.67 -1.33
C ILE A 189 -9.58 7.75 -2.01
N PHE A 190 -9.40 6.45 -1.81
CA PHE A 190 -10.31 5.41 -2.27
C PHE A 190 -10.72 4.53 -1.08
N VAL A 191 -11.97 4.10 -1.07
CA VAL A 191 -12.52 3.21 -0.04
C VAL A 191 -13.18 2.05 -0.75
N LEU A 192 -12.64 0.86 -0.52
CA LEU A 192 -13.10 -0.40 -1.11
C LEU A 192 -13.79 -1.19 -0.01
N GLN A 193 -15.03 -1.60 -0.23
CA GLN A 193 -15.80 -2.36 0.76
C GLN A 193 -16.13 -3.75 0.22
N SER A 194 -15.92 -4.75 1.08
CA SER A 194 -16.34 -6.13 0.85
C SER A 194 -17.27 -6.54 1.99
N HIS A 195 -18.55 -6.79 1.69
CA HIS A 195 -19.57 -7.17 2.67
C HIS A 195 -19.37 -8.58 3.23
N SER A 196 -18.89 -9.50 2.40
CA SER A 196 -18.54 -10.87 2.80
C SER A 196 -17.11 -11.17 2.34
N PHE A 197 -16.13 -10.79 3.14
CA PHE A 197 -14.73 -10.98 2.80
C PHE A 197 -14.29 -12.42 3.13
N PRO A 198 -13.88 -13.25 2.15
CA PRO A 198 -13.69 -14.69 2.36
C PRO A 198 -12.81 -15.08 3.55
N PRO A 199 -11.66 -14.41 3.81
CA PRO A 199 -10.84 -14.71 4.99
C PRO A 199 -11.50 -14.47 6.35
N LEU A 200 -12.58 -13.68 6.40
CA LEU A 200 -13.30 -13.34 7.63
C LEU A 200 -14.60 -14.12 7.81
N ILE A 201 -15.12 -14.77 6.77
CA ILE A 201 -16.34 -15.58 6.86
C ILE A 201 -16.26 -16.67 7.95
N PRO A 202 -15.16 -17.45 8.07
CA PRO A 202 -15.11 -18.52 9.07
C PRO A 202 -14.77 -18.03 10.47
N LEU A 203 -14.47 -16.73 10.65
CA LEU A 203 -14.11 -16.18 11.94
C LEU A 203 -15.40 -15.93 12.74
N SER A 204 -15.70 -16.85 13.65
CA SER A 204 -16.69 -16.65 14.70
C SER A 204 -16.24 -17.44 15.93
N SER A 205 -16.13 -16.77 17.07
CA SER A 205 -15.70 -17.37 18.32
C SER A 205 -16.78 -17.25 19.39
N TYR A 206 -16.85 -18.25 20.26
CA TYR A 206 -17.71 -18.22 21.45
C TYR A 206 -17.30 -17.12 22.45
N LYS A 207 -16.10 -16.54 22.29
CA LYS A 207 -15.55 -15.48 23.14
C LYS A 207 -16.16 -14.09 22.89
N GLY A 208 -17.11 -13.99 21.96
CA GLY A 208 -17.88 -12.77 21.67
C GLY A 208 -17.23 -11.84 20.63
N SER A 209 -18.01 -10.86 20.17
CA SER A 209 -17.70 -10.05 18.99
C SER A 209 -16.42 -9.22 19.10
N SER A 210 -16.00 -8.83 20.31
CA SER A 210 -14.76 -8.07 20.50
C SER A 210 -13.52 -8.90 20.15
N ASN A 211 -13.49 -10.15 20.61
CA ASN A 211 -12.41 -11.09 20.29
C ASN A 211 -12.37 -11.42 18.80
N ASP A 212 -13.53 -11.55 18.15
CA ASP A 212 -13.59 -11.82 16.72
C ASP A 212 -12.98 -10.68 15.89
N ILE A 213 -13.21 -9.43 16.29
CA ILE A 213 -12.63 -8.25 15.62
C ILE A 213 -11.11 -8.20 15.81
N GLU A 214 -10.59 -8.58 16.97
CA GLU A 214 -9.14 -8.63 17.21
C GLU A 214 -8.44 -9.69 16.35
N ILE A 215 -9.04 -10.88 16.23
CA ILE A 215 -8.55 -11.93 15.34
C ILE A 215 -8.64 -11.45 13.89
N ALA A 216 -9.76 -10.82 13.50
CA ALA A 216 -9.93 -10.26 12.16
C ALA A 216 -8.79 -9.30 11.78
N LYS A 217 -8.37 -8.41 12.68
CA LYS A 217 -7.23 -7.49 12.43
C LYS A 217 -5.96 -8.24 11.99
N SER A 218 -5.66 -9.37 12.62
CA SER A 218 -4.50 -10.20 12.27
C SER A 218 -4.64 -10.83 10.88
N HIS A 219 -5.85 -11.30 10.54
CA HIS A 219 -6.15 -11.86 9.21
C HIS A 219 -6.14 -10.80 8.09
N LEU A 220 -6.37 -9.52 8.42
CA LEU A 220 -6.38 -8.41 7.48
C LEU A 220 -5.00 -7.86 7.12
N LEU A 221 -3.95 -8.20 7.87
CA LEU A 221 -2.57 -7.75 7.61
C LEU A 221 -2.08 -8.17 6.21
N PHE A 222 -2.33 -9.43 5.83
CA PHE A 222 -1.91 -9.93 4.52
C PHE A 222 -2.69 -9.29 3.36
N PRO A 223 -4.05 -9.27 3.35
CA PRO A 223 -4.83 -8.56 2.33
C PRO A 223 -4.46 -7.07 2.18
N GLN A 224 -4.20 -6.37 3.29
CA GLN A 224 -3.75 -4.98 3.26
C GLN A 224 -2.45 -4.83 2.47
N ALA A 225 -1.45 -5.63 2.83
CA ALA A 225 -0.14 -5.61 2.21
C ALA A 225 -0.16 -6.12 0.75
N LEU A 226 -1.00 -7.10 0.45
CA LEU A 226 -1.25 -7.61 -0.90
C LEU A 226 -1.70 -6.48 -1.83
N ILE A 227 -2.72 -5.72 -1.41
CA ILE A 227 -3.21 -4.58 -2.20
C ILE A 227 -2.11 -3.53 -2.33
N GLN A 228 -1.44 -3.18 -1.22
CA GLN A 228 -0.36 -2.19 -1.25
C GLN A 228 0.78 -2.57 -2.19
N GLY A 229 1.18 -3.84 -2.22
CA GLY A 229 2.23 -4.35 -3.10
C GLY A 229 1.86 -4.27 -4.57
N ALA A 230 0.61 -4.63 -4.90
CA ALA A 230 0.07 -4.48 -6.24
C ALA A 230 0.06 -3.02 -6.69
N LEU A 231 -0.37 -2.09 -5.83
CA LEU A 231 -0.43 -0.66 -6.15
C LEU A 231 0.95 -0.06 -6.42
N VAL A 232 1.93 -0.35 -5.55
CA VAL A 232 3.32 0.10 -5.72
C VAL A 232 3.89 -0.42 -7.04
N ARG A 233 3.63 -1.68 -7.38
CA ARG A 233 4.14 -2.28 -8.61
C ARG A 233 3.52 -1.70 -9.88
N LEU A 234 2.26 -1.28 -9.81
CA LEU A 234 1.56 -0.59 -10.90
C LEU A 234 1.88 0.90 -10.98
N GLY A 235 2.83 1.41 -10.18
CA GLY A 235 3.29 2.79 -10.21
C GLY A 235 2.45 3.76 -9.37
N MET A 236 1.59 3.26 -8.48
CA MET A 236 0.78 4.08 -7.59
C MET A 236 1.25 3.96 -6.14
N ASN A 237 2.11 4.90 -5.69
CA ASN A 237 2.54 4.95 -4.29
C ASN A 237 1.36 5.33 -3.38
N SER A 238 0.95 4.40 -2.53
CA SER A 238 -0.18 4.60 -1.62
C SER A 238 0.00 3.82 -0.32
N VAL A 239 -0.62 4.32 0.74
CA VAL A 239 -0.78 3.60 2.00
C VAL A 239 -2.16 2.95 2.00
N VAL A 240 -2.22 1.68 2.39
CA VAL A 240 -3.47 0.92 2.51
C VAL A 240 -3.70 0.61 3.98
N ILE A 241 -4.91 0.86 4.47
CA ILE A 241 -5.36 0.50 5.82
C ILE A 241 -6.57 -0.42 5.66
N ALA A 242 -6.53 -1.59 6.29
CA ALA A 242 -7.64 -2.52 6.32
C ALA A 242 -8.28 -2.53 7.72
N GLU A 243 -9.60 -2.44 7.75
CA GLU A 243 -10.39 -2.46 8.98
C GLU A 243 -11.67 -3.28 8.82
N SER A 244 -12.12 -3.87 9.93
CA SER A 244 -13.43 -4.54 10.01
C SER A 244 -14.19 -3.96 11.19
N SER A 245 -15.38 -3.43 10.90
CA SER A 245 -16.33 -2.93 11.90
C SER A 245 -17.36 -3.98 12.33
N GLY A 246 -17.37 -5.14 11.69
CA GLY A 246 -18.25 -6.25 12.01
C GLY A 246 -18.10 -7.37 10.99
N LEU A 247 -17.94 -8.61 11.44
CA LEU A 247 -17.73 -9.74 10.55
C LEU A 247 -19.03 -10.08 9.80
N PRO A 248 -18.96 -10.52 8.53
CA PRO A 248 -17.76 -10.83 7.74
C PRO A 248 -17.27 -9.67 6.85
N GLN A 249 -17.64 -8.42 7.16
CA GLN A 249 -17.34 -7.27 6.30
C GLN A 249 -15.94 -6.70 6.53
N CYS A 250 -15.35 -6.12 5.49
CA CYS A 250 -14.04 -5.49 5.51
C CYS A 250 -14.03 -4.23 4.65
N THR A 251 -13.33 -3.19 5.10
CA THR A 251 -13.07 -1.96 4.35
C THR A 251 -11.58 -1.76 4.18
N PHE A 252 -11.15 -1.44 2.95
CA PHE A 252 -9.80 -1.03 2.62
C PHE A 252 -9.79 0.45 2.26
N GLN A 253 -9.09 1.25 3.06
CA GLN A 253 -8.86 2.66 2.77
C GLN A 253 -7.49 2.82 2.11
N ILE A 254 -7.47 3.38 0.90
CA ILE A 254 -6.27 3.62 0.12
C ILE A 254 -6.05 5.12 0.03
N ARG A 255 -4.87 5.58 0.45
CA ARG A 255 -4.45 6.99 0.37
C ARG A 255 -3.21 7.11 -0.49
N THR A 256 -3.31 7.82 -1.62
CA THR A 256 -2.17 8.08 -2.50
C THR A 256 -1.22 9.09 -1.85
N ILE A 257 0.08 8.84 -1.96
CA ILE A 257 1.12 9.77 -1.54
C ILE A 257 1.44 10.63 -2.76
N LYS A 258 1.24 11.96 -2.68
CA LYS A 258 1.69 12.86 -3.75
C LYS A 258 3.20 12.76 -3.84
N GLN A 259 3.73 12.30 -4.96
CA GLN A 259 5.14 12.43 -5.26
C GLN A 259 5.42 13.92 -5.45
N SER A 260 6.03 14.58 -4.47
CA SER A 260 6.69 15.87 -4.71
C SER A 260 7.93 15.58 -5.54
N THR A 261 7.84 15.74 -6.85
CA THR A 261 9.04 15.78 -7.69
C THR A 261 9.91 16.96 -7.23
N PRO A 262 11.17 16.74 -6.81
CA PRO A 262 12.12 17.83 -6.75
C PRO A 262 12.35 18.26 -8.20
N ASN A 263 12.00 19.50 -8.51
CA ASN A 263 12.32 20.11 -9.79
C ASN A 263 13.85 20.08 -9.94
N PRO A 264 14.44 19.50 -11.01
CA PRO A 264 15.87 19.62 -11.25
C PRO A 264 16.16 21.05 -11.71
N SER A 265 16.24 21.99 -10.77
CA SER A 265 16.84 23.29 -11.02
C SER A 265 18.33 23.07 -11.29
N THR A 266 18.70 23.35 -12.53
CA THR A 266 20.06 23.55 -13.05
C THR A 266 21.06 24.03 -11.99
N PRO A 267 22.26 23.40 -11.88
CA PRO A 267 23.33 23.93 -11.04
C PRO A 267 23.96 25.14 -11.74
N SER A 268 23.68 26.35 -11.26
CA SER A 268 24.49 27.52 -11.58
C SER A 268 25.73 27.51 -10.70
N THR A 269 26.86 27.14 -11.29
CA THR A 269 28.20 27.23 -10.69
C THR A 269 28.46 28.61 -10.14
N SER A 270 28.81 28.65 -8.86
CA SER A 270 29.36 29.78 -8.13
C SER A 270 30.77 30.11 -8.63
N THR A 271 30.97 31.32 -9.13
CA THR A 271 32.30 31.95 -9.16
C THR A 271 32.28 33.14 -8.23
N ASN A 272 32.94 32.95 -7.09
CA ASN A 272 33.28 33.97 -6.10
C ASN A 272 34.14 35.07 -6.74
N THR A 273 33.76 36.33 -6.57
CA THR A 273 34.68 37.48 -6.56
C THR A 273 34.34 38.39 -5.39
N PRO A 274 35.34 39.00 -4.71
CA PRO A 274 35.16 39.59 -3.39
C PRO A 274 34.72 41.06 -3.46
N ASN A 275 33.66 41.36 -2.72
CA ASN A 275 33.42 42.52 -1.86
C ASN A 275 34.08 43.87 -2.21
N THR A 276 33.28 44.89 -2.55
CA THR A 276 33.57 46.29 -2.19
C THR A 276 32.30 47.16 -2.12
N ALA A 277 32.16 47.85 -0.98
CA ALA A 277 31.49 49.14 -0.74
C ALA A 277 29.97 49.33 -1.01
N ASN A 278 29.26 49.55 0.11
CA ASN A 278 28.12 50.47 0.26
C ASN A 278 28.63 51.94 0.03
N PRO A 279 27.83 52.95 -0.38
CA PRO A 279 26.67 53.41 0.40
C PRO A 279 25.44 53.97 -0.37
N SER A 280 24.35 54.09 0.37
CA SER A 280 23.39 55.23 0.41
C SER A 280 22.08 55.24 -0.43
N GLN A 281 20.99 55.32 0.34
CA GLN A 281 19.84 56.25 0.26
C GLN A 281 18.49 55.84 -0.37
N GLN A 282 17.46 56.03 0.50
CA GLN A 282 16.07 56.50 0.26
C GLN A 282 15.16 55.66 -0.63
N GLY A 283 13.89 55.37 -0.32
CA GLY A 283 12.95 55.88 0.66
C GLY A 283 11.53 55.83 0.05
N THR A 284 10.50 55.74 0.90
CA THR A 284 9.08 56.13 0.66
C THR A 284 8.06 55.09 0.14
N ILE A 285 7.32 54.50 1.10
CA ILE A 285 5.85 54.56 1.30
C ILE A 285 4.97 55.05 0.12
N ARG A 286 3.94 54.26 -0.28
CA ARG A 286 2.51 54.68 -0.21
C ARG A 286 1.51 53.56 -0.51
N ALA A 287 0.46 53.53 0.31
CA ALA A 287 -0.77 52.78 0.16
C ALA A 287 -1.81 53.52 -0.70
N GLY A 288 -2.77 52.77 -1.25
CA GLY A 288 -4.18 53.18 -1.23
C GLY A 288 -4.96 53.07 -2.56
N PRO A 289 -6.29 52.84 -2.49
CA PRO A 289 -7.09 52.19 -3.54
C PRO A 289 -8.19 53.11 -4.15
N GLY A 290 -8.91 52.61 -5.16
CA GLY A 290 -10.17 53.19 -5.64
C GLY A 290 -10.70 52.40 -6.86
N THR A 291 -11.87 51.74 -6.76
CA THR A 291 -13.19 52.20 -7.30
C THR A 291 -13.20 52.33 -8.84
N SER A 292 -14.17 51.87 -9.64
CA SER A 292 -15.53 51.34 -9.47
C SER A 292 -16.12 51.21 -10.89
N ALA A 293 -17.20 50.42 -11.04
CA ALA A 293 -18.27 50.59 -12.05
C ALA A 293 -17.93 50.22 -13.51
N THR A 294 -18.80 49.74 -14.41
CA THR A 294 -20.15 49.14 -14.45
C THR A 294 -20.38 48.76 -15.92
N ALA A 295 -21.18 47.71 -16.14
CA ALA A 295 -22.14 47.49 -17.24
C ALA A 295 -21.70 47.56 -18.73
N GLY A 296 -22.18 46.59 -19.51
CA GLY A 296 -22.30 46.70 -20.96
C GLY A 296 -22.47 45.37 -21.68
N ALA A 297 -23.73 44.94 -21.86
CA ALA A 297 -24.13 43.86 -22.74
C ALA A 297 -23.96 44.23 -24.22
N GLY A 298 -23.72 43.25 -25.09
CA GLY A 298 -23.77 43.47 -26.54
C GLY A 298 -23.35 42.24 -27.34
N ALA A 299 -24.32 41.66 -28.05
CA ALA A 299 -24.21 40.50 -28.92
C ALA A 299 -23.36 40.74 -30.19
N GLY A 300 -22.91 39.66 -30.83
CA GLY A 300 -22.39 39.71 -32.20
C GLY A 300 -21.65 38.44 -32.62
N ALA A 301 -22.38 37.51 -33.24
CA ALA A 301 -21.82 36.39 -33.98
C ALA A 301 -21.11 36.89 -35.25
N VAL A 302 -19.87 36.43 -35.51
CA VAL A 302 -19.34 36.35 -36.87
C VAL A 302 -18.36 35.19 -37.01
N GLU A 303 -18.65 34.39 -38.01
CA GLU A 303 -17.93 33.29 -38.62
C GLU A 303 -16.62 33.77 -39.30
N GLY A 304 -15.57 32.94 -39.33
CA GLY A 304 -14.29 33.31 -39.96
C GLY A 304 -13.27 32.18 -40.06
N LEU A 305 -13.33 31.45 -41.17
CA LEU A 305 -12.30 30.55 -41.69
C LEU A 305 -10.94 31.24 -41.87
N ARG A 306 -9.84 30.53 -41.54
CA ARG A 306 -8.47 30.52 -42.12
C ARG A 306 -7.52 29.89 -41.08
N GLY A 307 -6.51 29.08 -41.37
CA GLY A 307 -5.96 28.45 -42.56
C GLY A 307 -4.86 27.49 -42.04
N SER A 308 -4.81 26.25 -42.55
CA SER A 308 -3.69 25.76 -43.37
C SER A 308 -2.30 26.26 -42.96
N THR A 309 -1.54 25.45 -42.24
CA THR A 309 -0.12 25.22 -42.55
C THR A 309 0.23 23.76 -42.18
N GLY A 310 0.47 22.96 -43.21
CA GLY A 310 1.18 21.70 -43.08
C GLY A 310 2.69 21.96 -43.17
N LEU A 311 3.46 21.22 -42.37
CA LEU A 311 4.88 20.99 -42.60
C LEU A 311 5.16 19.53 -42.23
N GLY A 312 5.51 18.76 -43.25
CA GLY A 312 6.04 17.41 -43.10
C GLY A 312 7.57 17.39 -43.16
N ILE A 313 8.07 16.15 -43.07
CA ILE A 313 9.40 15.66 -43.45
C ILE A 313 10.49 15.79 -42.37
N ALA A 314 10.87 14.64 -41.79
CA ALA A 314 12.20 14.05 -42.02
C ALA A 314 12.26 12.59 -41.49
N GLN A 315 12.26 11.65 -42.44
CA GLN A 315 12.87 10.32 -42.28
C GLN A 315 14.38 10.49 -42.50
N SER A 316 15.19 9.81 -41.69
CA SER A 316 16.56 9.45 -42.04
C SER A 316 16.93 8.16 -41.32
N GLY A 317 17.07 7.08 -42.08
CA GLY A 317 17.83 5.91 -41.68
C GLY A 317 19.27 6.06 -42.14
N ILE A 318 20.19 5.64 -41.28
CA ILE A 318 21.19 4.56 -41.50
C ILE A 318 21.26 3.82 -40.17
#